data_AF-A0A2P5LPI9-F1
#
_entry.id   AF-A0A2P5LPI9-F1
#
_cell.length_a   1.000
_cell.length_b   1.000
_cell.length_c   1.000
_cell.angle_alpha   90.00
_cell.angle_beta   90.00
_cell.angle_gamma   90.00
#
_symmetry.space_group_name_H-M   'P 1'
#
loop_
_entity.id
_entity.type
_entity.pdbx_description
1 polymer ?
#
loop_
_entity_poly.entity_id
_entity_poly.type
_entity_poly.pdbx_seq_one_letter_code
_entity_poly.pdbx_strand_id
1 'polypeptide(L)' 'AGFTDITVSVRPRVKEVTDPTSFARGLVFGTPLFEQIRERGGVRPESLVEALAERFTQELGDNPMRLPMQAIFYEARAA' A
#
# COMPACT_ATOMS: atom_id res chain seq x y z
N ALA A 1 -23.77 -0.27 12.48
CA ALA A 1 -23.62 1.15 12.05
C ALA A 1 -24.94 1.81 11.63
N GLY A 2 -26.03 1.06 11.35
CA GLY A 2 -27.34 1.67 11.08
C GLY A 2 -27.46 2.33 9.70
N PHE A 3 -26.73 1.83 8.70
CA PHE A 3 -26.80 2.33 7.33
C PHE A 3 -27.76 1.49 6.47
N THR A 4 -28.48 2.14 5.56
CA THR A 4 -29.38 1.57 4.55
C THR A 4 -28.95 2.02 3.16
N ASP A 5 -29.62 1.52 2.11
CA ASP A 5 -29.38 1.91 0.71
C ASP A 5 -27.89 1.88 0.29
N ILE A 6 -27.20 0.80 0.67
CA ILE A 6 -25.75 0.68 0.45
C ILE A 6 -25.48 0.38 -1.02
N THR A 7 -24.72 1.26 -1.67
CA THR A 7 -24.16 1.06 -3.01
C THR A 7 -22.66 0.87 -2.89
N VAL A 8 -22.14 -0.18 -3.54
CA VAL A 8 -20.70 -0.48 -3.56
C VAL A 8 -20.21 -0.38 -4.99
N SER A 9 -19.13 0.36 -5.22
CA SER A 9 -18.47 0.42 -6.52
C SER A 9 -16.97 0.26 -6.39
N VAL A 10 -16.35 -0.36 -7.40
CA VAL A 10 -14.89 -0.53 -7.49
C VAL A 10 -14.39 0.38 -8.59
N ARG A 11 -13.42 1.25 -8.26
CA ARG A 11 -12.79 2.18 -9.20
C ARG A 11 -11.31 1.82 -9.37
N PRO A 12 -10.87 1.41 -10.57
CA PRO A 12 -9.46 1.15 -10.83
C PRO A 12 -8.68 2.47 -10.82
N ARG A 13 -7.43 2.41 -10.38
CA ARG A 13 -6.48 3.52 -10.42
C ARG A 13 -5.07 2.98 -10.61
N VAL A 14 -4.26 3.64 -11.42
CA VAL A 14 -2.82 3.37 -11.48
C VAL A 14 -2.08 4.48 -10.72
N LYS A 15 -1.22 4.10 -9.78
CA LYS A 15 -0.31 5.03 -9.10
C LYS A 15 1.05 4.95 -9.77
N GLU A 16 1.54 6.10 -10.21
CA GLU A 16 2.93 6.27 -10.62
C GLU A 16 3.77 6.53 -9.36
N VAL A 17 4.80 5.70 -9.19
CA VAL A 17 5.78 5.79 -8.11
C VAL A 17 7.14 6.12 -8.74
N THR A 18 7.59 7.34 -8.51
CA THR A 18 8.86 7.87 -9.05
C THR A 18 10.05 7.65 -8.13
N ASP A 19 9.79 7.35 -6.84
CA ASP A 19 10.81 7.04 -5.84
C ASP A 19 10.42 5.73 -5.12
N PRO A 20 10.96 4.58 -5.58
CA PRO A 20 10.70 3.28 -4.97
C PRO A 20 11.09 3.21 -3.49
N THR A 21 12.17 3.88 -3.10
CA THR A 21 12.68 3.86 -1.72
C THR A 21 11.73 4.62 -0.78
N SER A 22 11.28 5.81 -1.18
CA SER A 22 10.29 6.56 -0.39
C SER A 22 8.97 5.81 -0.29
N PHE A 23 8.55 5.13 -1.36
CA PHE A 23 7.34 4.30 -1.33
C PHE A 23 7.48 3.09 -0.38
N ALA A 24 8.57 2.34 -0.48
CA ALA A 24 8.86 1.21 0.42
C ALA A 24 8.95 1.66 1.88
N ARG A 25 9.56 2.81 2.15
CA ARG A 25 9.61 3.40 3.49
C ARG A 25 8.20 3.71 4.02
N GLY A 26 7.35 4.30 3.19
CA GLY A 26 5.95 4.57 3.53
C GLY A 26 5.17 3.29 3.85
N LEU A 27 5.41 2.21 3.12
CA LEU A 27 4.78 0.91 3.39
C LEU A 27 5.25 0.30 4.72
N VAL A 28 6.56 0.30 4.97
CA VAL A 28 7.13 -0.30 6.19
C VAL A 28 6.73 0.50 7.42
N PHE A 29 6.99 1.81 7.43
CA PHE A 29 6.85 2.66 8.63
C PHE A 29 5.49 3.36 8.75
N GLY A 30 4.73 3.47 7.66
CA GLY A 30 3.42 4.13 7.64
C GLY A 30 2.24 3.17 7.85
N THR A 31 2.50 1.88 8.03
CA THR A 31 1.47 0.86 8.24
C THR A 31 1.79 0.01 9.47
N PRO A 32 0.83 -0.78 10.00
CA PRO A 32 1.10 -1.71 11.09
C PRO A 32 2.17 -2.76 10.80
N LEU A 33 2.64 -2.87 9.56
CA LEU A 33 3.73 -3.76 9.15
C LEU A 33 5.00 -3.52 10.00
N PHE A 34 5.33 -2.27 10.33
CA PHE A 34 6.47 -1.95 11.19
C PHE A 34 6.42 -2.72 12.51
N GLU A 35 5.29 -2.63 13.20
CA GLU A 35 5.09 -3.27 14.50
C GLU A 35 5.14 -4.79 14.37
N GLN A 36 4.52 -5.34 13.32
CA GLN A 36 4.54 -6.77 13.04
C GLN A 36 5.95 -7.30 12.78
N ILE A 37 6.80 -6.55 12.08
CA ILE A 37 8.22 -6.91 11.85
C ILE A 37 8.98 -6.88 13.18
N ARG A 38 8.78 -5.82 13.96
CA ARG A 38 9.44 -5.64 15.26
C ARG A 38 9.10 -6.76 16.23
N GLU A 39 7.82 -7.15 16.31
CA GLU A 39 7.34 -8.23 17.17
C GLU A 39 7.91 -9.60 16.77
N ARG A 40 8.05 -9.86 15.48
CA ARG A 40 8.67 -11.11 14.99
C ARG A 40 10.16 -11.18 15.28
N GLY A 41 10.83 -10.03 15.32
CA GLY A 41 12.28 -9.93 15.52
C GLY A 41 13.09 -10.51 14.35
N GLY A 42 14.43 -10.45 14.46
CA GLY A 42 15.35 -11.08 13.51
C GLY A 42 15.63 -10.30 12.21
N VAL A 43 14.87 -9.23 11.92
CA VAL A 43 15.12 -8.35 10.77
C VAL A 43 14.99 -6.89 11.20
N ARG A 44 15.92 -6.03 10.77
CA ARG A 44 15.82 -4.58 10.97
C ARG A 44 14.84 -3.99 9.94
N PRO A 45 13.86 -3.16 10.35
CA PRO A 45 12.90 -2.54 9.44
C PRO A 45 13.54 -1.79 8.27
N GLU A 46 14.69 -1.13 8.50
CA GLU A 46 15.43 -0.40 7.47
C GLU A 46 15.95 -1.33 6.37
N SER A 47 16.45 -2.51 6.74
CA SER A 47 16.91 -3.51 5.77
C SER A 47 15.77 -4.08 4.93
N LEU A 48 14.53 -4.06 5.44
CA LEU A 48 13.36 -4.42 4.64
C LEU A 48 12.99 -3.34 3.63
N VAL A 49 13.18 -2.06 3.94
CA VAL A 49 12.93 -0.97 2.98
C VAL A 49 13.79 -1.13 1.73
N GLU A 50 15.08 -1.43 1.91
CA GLU A 50 16.02 -1.65 0.79
C GLU A 50 15.57 -2.84 -0.07
N ALA A 51 15.28 -3.98 0.57
CA ALA A 51 14.81 -5.18 -0.12
C ALA A 51 13.48 -4.95 -0.87
N LEU A 52 12.54 -4.22 -0.28
CA LEU A 52 11.26 -3.90 -0.91
C LEU A 52 11.43 -2.95 -2.09
N ALA A 53 12.29 -1.93 -1.97
CA ALA A 53 12.55 -1.00 -3.06
C ALA A 53 13.13 -1.74 -4.29
N GLU A 54 14.12 -2.62 -4.08
CA GLU A 54 14.69 -3.45 -5.15
C GLU A 54 13.62 -4.34 -5.80
N ARG A 55 12.78 -5.01 -5.00
CA ARG A 55 11.71 -5.87 -5.50
C ARG A 55 10.65 -5.11 -6.28
N PHE A 56 10.24 -3.93 -5.81
CA PHE A 56 9.28 -3.12 -6.55
C PHE A 56 9.82 -2.70 -7.92
N THR A 57 11.08 -2.30 -8.01
CA THR A 57 11.70 -1.95 -9.30
C THR A 57 11.74 -3.16 -10.24
N GLN A 58 12.11 -4.35 -9.73
CA GLN A 58 12.14 -5.58 -10.53
C GLN A 58 10.77 -5.97 -11.08
N GLU A 59 9.70 -5.83 -10.27
CA GLU A 59 8.37 -6.30 -10.63
C GLU A 59 7.53 -5.27 -11.40
N LEU A 60 7.71 -3.98 -11.12
CA LEU A 60 6.85 -2.90 -11.63
C LEU A 60 7.53 -2.03 -12.70
N GLY A 61 8.78 -2.33 -13.03
CA GLY A 61 9.58 -1.66 -14.05
C GLY A 61 10.25 -0.38 -13.55
N ASP A 62 11.09 0.20 -14.40
CA ASP A 62 11.84 1.40 -14.05
C ASP A 62 11.02 2.69 -14.20
N ASN A 63 11.37 3.65 -13.34
CA ASN A 63 10.83 5.00 -13.16
C ASN A 63 9.99 5.60 -14.33
N PRO A 64 8.68 5.85 -14.14
CA PRO A 64 7.89 5.54 -12.94
C PRO A 64 7.44 4.08 -12.91
N MET A 65 7.59 3.43 -11.74
CA MET A 65 6.89 2.18 -11.46
C MET A 65 5.38 2.41 -11.55
N ARG A 66 4.66 1.55 -12.26
CA ARG A 66 3.20 1.65 -12.42
C ARG A 66 2.51 0.63 -11.54
N LEU A 67 1.96 1.08 -10.41
CA LEU A 67 1.24 0.23 -9.46
C LEU A 67 -0.27 0.25 -9.72
N PRO A 68 -0.87 -0.86 -10.22
CA PRO A 68 -2.32 -0.97 -10.33
C PRO A 68 -2.95 -1.08 -8.94
N MET A 69 -4.00 -0.31 -8.70
CA MET A 69 -4.74 -0.27 -7.44
C MET A 69 -6.24 -0.18 -7.73
N GLN A 70 -7.03 -0.35 -6.67
CA GLN A 70 -8.46 -0.13 -6.70
C GLN A 70 -8.90 0.62 -5.44
N ALA A 71 -9.89 1.49 -5.61
CA ALA A 71 -10.62 2.08 -4.51
C ALA A 71 -12.02 1.45 -4.48
N ILE A 72 -12.40 0.93 -3.31
CA ILE A 72 -13.75 0.41 -3.06
C ILE A 72 -14.53 1.55 -2.41
N PHE A 73 -15.50 2.09 -3.15
CA PHE A 73 -16.37 3.15 -2.69
C PHE A 73 -17.65 2.54 -2.12
N TYR A 74 -17.99 2.96 -0.91
CA TYR A 74 -19.25 2.65 -0.24
C TYR A 74 -20.03 3.95 -0.11
N GLU A 75 -21.24 3.96 -0.66
CA GLU A 75 -22.22 5.02 -0.51
C GLU A 75 -23.40 4.43 0.26
N ALA A 76 -23.94 5.14 1.24
CA ALA A 76 -25.04 4.64 2.05
C ALA A 76 -25.85 5.80 2.64
N ARG A 77 -27.08 5.51 3.08
CA ARG A 77 -27.92 6.44 3.84
C ARG A 77 -27.97 6.04 5.31
N ALA A 78 -28.14 6.99 6.21
CA ALA A 78 -28.48 6.68 7.59
C ALA A 78 -29.92 6.14 7.64
N ALA A 79 -30.15 5.12 8.48
CA ALA A 79 -31.48 4.57 8.76
C ALA A 79 -32.39 5.60 9.46
#